data_AF-A0A7Y2DS58-F1
#
_entry.id   AF-A0A7Y2DS58-F1
#
_cell.length_a   1.000
_cell.length_b   1.000
_cell.length_c   1.000
_cell.angle_alpha   90.00
_cell.angle_beta   90.00
_cell.angle_gamma   90.00
#
_symmetry.space_group_name_H-M   'P 1'
#
loop_
_entity.id
_entity.type
_entity.pdbx_description
1 polymer ?
#
loop_
_entity_poly.entity_id
_entity_poly.type
_entity_poly.pdbx_seq_one_letter_code
_entity_poly.pdbx_strand_id
1 'polypeptide(L)'
;HILVDYARSKMTKKRGENKTRIAIDETMIVSPRRASEIIDLDEALNALEKLDNRKSRVVELKYFGGLTLNEIAEVLNVSRETIKRDWKFSRTWLLRELTDPIS
;
A
#
# COMPACT_ATOMS: atom_id res chain seq x y z
N HIS A 1 13.42 0.52 -5.44
CA HIS A 1 12.22 0.61 -4.58
C HIS A 1 11.11 1.31 -5.36
N ILE A 2 10.02 0.58 -5.68
CA ILE A 2 8.93 1.02 -6.58
C ILE A 2 7.77 1.67 -5.79
N LEU A 3 8.02 2.14 -4.56
CA LEU A 3 6.95 2.73 -3.73
C LEU A 3 6.56 4.17 -4.11
N VAL A 4 7.41 4.89 -4.86
CA VAL A 4 7.20 6.33 -5.15
C VAL A 4 6.73 6.59 -6.59
N ASP A 5 7.21 5.82 -7.57
CA ASP A 5 7.03 6.17 -8.98
C ASP A 5 5.58 5.96 -9.47
N TYR A 6 4.90 4.93 -8.95
CA TYR A 6 3.56 4.58 -9.41
C TYR A 6 2.45 5.46 -8.80
N ALA A 7 2.65 5.95 -7.57
CA ALA A 7 1.75 6.91 -6.94
C ALA A 7 1.81 8.28 -7.63
N ARG A 8 3.02 8.69 -8.07
CA ARG A 8 3.26 9.98 -8.71
C ARG A 8 2.58 10.09 -10.10
N SER A 9 2.54 9.01 -10.87
CA SER A 9 2.02 9.05 -12.25
C SER A 9 0.47 9.04 -12.34
N LYS A 10 -0.25 8.54 -11.33
CA LYS A 10 -1.74 8.52 -11.33
C LYS A 10 -2.42 9.68 -10.59
N MET A 11 -1.72 10.39 -9.71
CA MET A 11 -2.27 11.57 -9.02
C MET A 11 -2.56 12.75 -9.95
N THR A 12 -1.92 12.82 -11.12
CA THR A 12 -2.15 13.89 -12.11
C THR A 12 -3.43 13.75 -12.91
N LYS A 13 -4.08 12.56 -12.92
CA LYS A 13 -5.23 12.29 -13.81
C LYS A 13 -6.61 12.22 -13.17
N LYS A 14 -6.76 12.37 -11.85
CA LYS A 14 -8.09 12.37 -11.20
C LYS A 14 -8.23 13.49 -10.16
N ARG A 15 -8.55 14.70 -10.65
CA ARG A 15 -9.33 15.69 -9.90
C ARG A 15 -10.73 15.10 -9.70
N GLY A 16 -11.12 14.83 -8.45
CA GLY A 16 -12.50 14.44 -8.12
C GLY A 16 -12.57 13.61 -6.85
N GLU A 17 -12.75 14.30 -5.72
CA GLU A 17 -13.51 13.84 -4.55
C GLU A 17 -13.17 12.46 -3.94
N ASN A 18 -12.19 12.45 -3.02
CA ASN A 18 -12.36 12.08 -1.60
C ASN A 18 -10.96 12.02 -0.98
N LYS A 19 -10.55 13.11 -0.32
CA LYS A 19 -9.21 13.29 0.24
C LYS A 19 -9.08 12.50 1.54
N THR A 20 -8.67 11.25 1.45
CA THR A 20 -7.76 10.68 2.45
C THR A 20 -6.37 10.77 1.87
N ARG A 21 -5.81 11.98 1.90
CA ARG A 21 -4.39 12.22 1.66
C ARG A 21 -3.63 11.54 2.78
N ILE A 22 -3.20 10.30 2.57
CA ILE A 22 -1.88 9.94 3.09
C ILE A 22 -0.91 10.46 2.03
N ALA A 23 -0.76 11.79 2.04
CA ALA A 23 0.46 12.37 1.54
C ALA A 23 1.53 11.75 2.44
N ILE A 24 2.34 10.86 1.87
CA ILE A 24 3.70 10.63 2.34
C ILE A 24 4.41 11.98 2.21
N ASP A 25 4.11 12.84 3.18
CA ASP A 25 4.62 14.19 3.28
C ASP A 25 6.09 14.01 3.65
N GLU A 26 6.96 14.09 2.63
CA GLU A 26 8.42 14.16 2.73
C GLU A 26 8.91 15.32 3.62
N THR A 27 8.00 16.03 4.31
CA THR A 27 8.27 17.17 5.20
C THR A 27 7.65 17.05 6.60
N MET A 28 7.02 15.94 6.98
CA MET A 28 6.56 15.77 8.36
C MET A 28 7.72 15.39 9.27
N ILE A 29 8.27 16.36 9.99
CA ILE A 29 9.20 16.25 11.14
C ILE A 29 9.02 14.88 11.83
N VAL A 30 9.87 13.91 11.44
CA VAL A 30 9.67 12.51 11.78
C VAL A 30 10.17 12.29 13.20
N SER A 31 9.27 12.28 14.18
CA SER A 31 9.62 11.73 15.51
C SER A 31 10.21 10.33 15.33
N PRO A 32 11.26 9.93 16.07
CA PRO A 32 11.94 8.64 15.89
C PRO A 32 10.99 7.43 15.84
N ARG A 33 9.91 7.48 16.62
CA ARG A 33 8.85 6.47 16.66
C ARG A 33 8.05 6.34 15.36
N ARG A 34 7.83 7.44 14.63
CA ARG A 34 7.17 7.41 13.32
C ARG A 34 8.13 6.96 12.22
N ALA A 35 9.43 7.22 12.38
CA ALA A 35 10.45 6.73 11.44
C ALA A 35 10.53 5.20 11.50
N SER A 36 10.55 4.63 12.71
CA SER A 36 10.54 3.17 12.88
C SER A 36 9.28 2.55 12.28
N GLU A 37 8.08 3.09 12.56
CA GLU A 37 6.83 2.55 11.98
C GLU A 37 6.80 2.59 10.45
N ILE A 38 7.46 3.56 9.82
CA ILE A 38 7.60 3.64 8.36
C ILE A 38 8.59 2.59 7.83
N ILE A 39 9.69 2.37 8.54
CA ILE A 39 10.69 1.33 8.21
C ILE A 39 10.06 -0.06 8.35
N ASP A 40 9.39 -0.32 9.47
CA ASP A 40 8.69 -1.58 9.73
C ASP A 40 7.64 -1.87 8.63
N LEU A 41 6.94 -0.84 8.15
CA LEU A 41 5.99 -0.96 7.04
C LEU A 41 6.67 -1.26 5.70
N ASP A 42 7.79 -0.63 5.37
CA ASP A 42 8.55 -0.91 4.15
C ASP A 42 9.07 -2.36 4.15
N GLU A 43 9.64 -2.80 5.27
CA GLU A 43 10.13 -4.18 5.44
C GLU A 43 8.99 -5.20 5.34
N ALA A 44 7.86 -4.96 6.00
CA ALA A 44 6.69 -5.82 5.91
C ALA A 44 6.13 -5.87 4.47
N LEU A 45 6.09 -4.75 3.74
CA LEU A 45 5.67 -4.74 2.34
C LEU A 45 6.64 -5.49 1.42
N ASN A 46 7.95 -5.37 1.65
CA ASN A 46 8.96 -6.14 0.92
C ASN A 46 8.83 -7.65 1.22
N ALA A 47 8.56 -8.04 2.46
CA ALA A 47 8.31 -9.43 2.85
C ALA A 47 7.01 -9.97 2.21
N LEU A 48 5.95 -9.16 2.18
CA LEU A 48 4.71 -9.50 1.48
C LEU A 48 4.93 -9.65 -0.03
N GLU A 49 5.76 -8.80 -0.64
CA GLU A 49 6.09 -8.90 -2.07
C GLU A 49 6.79 -10.22 -2.40
N LYS A 50 7.74 -10.63 -1.55
CA LYS A 50 8.44 -11.92 -1.67
C LYS A 50 7.48 -13.11 -1.51
N LEU A 51 6.47 -12.97 -0.65
CA LEU A 51 5.45 -13.99 -0.44
C LEU A 51 4.47 -14.06 -1.63
N ASP A 52 3.94 -12.91 -2.04
CA ASP A 52 3.02 -12.77 -3.16
C ASP A 52 3.04 -11.33 -3.70
N ASN A 53 3.68 -11.17 -4.86
CA ASN A 53 3.83 -9.88 -5.52
C ASN A 53 2.49 -9.19 -5.80
N ARG A 54 1.44 -9.94 -6.19
CA ARG A 54 0.12 -9.36 -6.51
C ARG A 54 -0.52 -8.79 -5.25
N LYS A 55 -0.41 -9.50 -4.12
CA LYS A 55 -0.96 -9.06 -2.84
C LYS A 55 -0.27 -7.78 -2.33
N SER A 56 1.06 -7.72 -2.42
CA SER A 56 1.80 -6.47 -2.13
C SER A 56 1.32 -5.32 -3.03
N ARG A 57 1.19 -5.57 -4.33
CA ARG A 57 0.73 -4.56 -5.29
C ARG A 57 -0.69 -4.04 -5.01
N VAL A 58 -1.59 -4.90 -4.54
CA VAL A 58 -2.93 -4.49 -4.11
C VAL A 58 -2.86 -3.51 -2.94
N VAL A 59 -1.97 -3.74 -1.98
CA VAL A 59 -1.77 -2.85 -0.84
C VAL A 59 -1.23 -1.50 -1.31
N GLU A 60 -0.22 -1.50 -2.16
CA GLU A 60 0.37 -0.27 -2.68
C GLU A 60 -0.65 0.58 -3.44
N LEU A 61 -1.40 -0.02 -4.36
CA LEU A 61 -2.39 0.69 -5.17
C LEU A 61 -3.56 1.22 -4.33
N LYS A 62 -3.96 0.48 -3.28
CA LYS A 62 -5.08 0.87 -2.42
C LYS A 62 -4.71 1.96 -1.41
N TYR A 63 -3.56 1.84 -0.76
CA TYR A 63 -3.11 2.77 0.29
C TYR A 63 -2.34 3.97 -0.26
N PHE A 64 -1.33 3.76 -1.11
CA PHE A 64 -0.51 4.85 -1.65
C PHE A 64 -1.09 5.41 -2.95
N GLY A 65 -1.62 4.54 -3.80
CA GLY A 65 -2.27 4.95 -5.05
C GLY A 65 -3.67 5.56 -4.85
N GLY A 66 -4.34 5.27 -3.72
CA GLY A 66 -5.70 5.74 -3.44
C GLY A 66 -6.79 5.10 -4.33
N LEU A 67 -6.47 4.04 -5.09
CA LEU A 67 -7.41 3.41 -6.01
C LEU A 67 -8.52 2.66 -5.25
N THR A 68 -9.68 2.51 -5.87
CA THR A 68 -10.75 1.61 -5.43
C THR A 68 -10.46 0.16 -5.84
N LEU A 69 -11.14 -0.82 -5.23
CA LEU A 69 -10.96 -2.24 -5.59
C LEU A 69 -11.30 -2.54 -7.06
N ASN A 70 -12.24 -1.78 -7.65
CA ASN A 70 -12.58 -1.89 -9.06
C ASN A 70 -11.42 -1.43 -9.94
N GLU A 71 -10.88 -0.25 -9.65
CA GLU A 71 -9.76 0.30 -10.43
C GLU A 71 -8.49 -0.56 -10.29
N ILE A 72 -8.28 -1.19 -9.13
CA ILE A 72 -7.18 -2.13 -8.92
C ILE A 72 -7.39 -3.40 -9.75
N ALA A 73 -8.62 -3.91 -9.79
CA ALA A 73 -8.97 -5.07 -10.60
C ALA A 73 -8.70 -4.82 -12.09
N GLU A 74 -9.04 -3.63 -12.58
CA GLU A 74 -8.71 -3.18 -13.94
C GLU A 74 -7.20 -3.06 -14.16
N VAL A 75 -6.47 -2.43 -13.24
CA VAL A 75 -5.00 -2.25 -13.36
C VAL A 75 -4.25 -3.57 -13.35
N LEU A 76 -4.68 -4.53 -12.53
CA LEU A 76 -4.05 -5.84 -12.38
C LEU A 76 -4.65 -6.91 -13.29
N ASN A 77 -5.63 -6.54 -14.12
CA ASN A 77 -6.34 -7.41 -15.05
C ASN A 77 -6.86 -8.72 -14.40
N VAL A 78 -7.51 -8.59 -13.24
CA VAL A 78 -8.11 -9.70 -12.49
C VAL A 78 -9.51 -9.32 -12.02
N SER A 79 -10.28 -10.30 -11.53
CA SER A 79 -11.63 -10.02 -11.01
C SER A 79 -11.59 -9.15 -9.74
N ARG A 80 -12.62 -8.32 -9.54
CA ARG A 80 -12.81 -7.55 -8.30
C ARG A 80 -12.85 -8.46 -7.06
N GLU A 81 -13.42 -9.65 -7.19
CA GLU A 81 -13.47 -10.63 -6.10
C GLU A 81 -12.07 -11.12 -5.71
N THR A 82 -11.19 -11.34 -6.69
CA THR A 82 -9.78 -11.68 -6.46
C THR A 82 -9.10 -10.56 -5.67
N ILE A 83 -9.25 -9.30 -6.09
CA ILE A 83 -8.68 -8.15 -5.37
C ILE A 83 -9.24 -8.03 -3.96
N LYS A 84 -10.54 -8.28 -3.76
CA LYS A 84 -11.16 -8.26 -2.42
C LYS A 84 -10.54 -9.30 -1.49
N ARG A 85 -10.30 -10.52 -1.98
CA ARG A 85 -9.65 -11.61 -1.21
C ARG A 85 -8.19 -11.26 -0.91
N ASP A 86 -7.45 -10.81 -1.91
CA ASP A 86 -6.04 -10.42 -1.78
C ASP A 86 -5.88 -9.27 -0.80
N TRP A 87 -6.73 -8.25 -0.88
CA TRP A 87 -6.75 -7.12 0.05
C TRP A 87 -7.00 -7.58 1.49
N LYS A 88 -8.00 -8.43 1.70
CA LYS A 88 -8.33 -8.96 3.03
C LYS A 88 -7.14 -9.72 3.62
N PHE A 89 -6.53 -10.61 2.83
CA PHE A 89 -5.34 -11.35 3.24
C PHE A 89 -4.21 -10.41 3.62
N SER A 90 -3.87 -9.48 2.71
CA SER A 90 -2.72 -8.59 2.87
C SER A 90 -2.87 -7.72 4.11
N ARG A 91 -4.07 -7.20 4.39
CA ARG A 91 -4.33 -6.40 5.59
C ARG A 91 -4.17 -7.21 6.88
N THR A 92 -4.66 -8.45 6.91
CA THR A 92 -4.49 -9.33 8.08
C THR A 92 -3.03 -9.74 8.27
N TRP A 93 -2.33 -10.03 7.18
CA TRP A 93 -0.92 -10.40 7.20
C TRP A 93 -0.04 -9.24 7.67
N LEU A 94 -0.24 -8.03 7.13
CA LEU A 94 0.52 -6.83 7.53
C LEU A 94 0.27 -6.48 9.00
N LEU A 95 -0.98 -6.57 9.46
CA LEU A 95 -1.27 -6.32 10.87
C LEU A 95 -0.51 -7.29 11.78
N ARG A 96 -0.43 -8.57 11.40
CA ARG A 96 0.34 -9.57 12.15
C ARG A 96 1.84 -9.23 12.12
N GLU A 97 2.40 -8.97 10.95
CA GLU A 97 3.84 -8.70 10.78
C GLU A 97 4.28 -7.43 11.54
N LEU A 98 3.42 -6.40 11.59
CA LEU A 98 3.71 -5.15 12.31
C LEU A 98 3.45 -5.24 13.83
N THR A 99 2.69 -6.23 14.29
CA THR A 99 2.40 -6.42 15.72
C THR A 99 3.37 -7.40 16.38
N ASP A 100 3.85 -8.38 15.62
CA ASP A 100 4.94 -9.29 15.97
C ASP A 100 6.13 -9.00 15.04
N PRO A 101 6.83 -7.85 15.19
CA PRO A 101 8.07 -7.65 14.46
C PRO A 101 9.01 -8.78 14.87
N ILE A 102 9.44 -9.56 13.88
CA ILE A 102 10.48 -10.58 14.06
C ILE A 102 11.68 -9.84 14.69
N SER A 103 11.99 -10.22 15.93
CA SER A 103 13.08 -9.64 16.75
C SER A 103 14.43 -9.67 16.07
#